data_AF-A0A2W6AHF2-F1
#
_entry.id   AF-A0A2W6AHF2-F1
#
_cell.length_a   1.000
_cell.length_b   1.000
_cell.length_c   1.000
_cell.angle_alpha   90.00
_cell.angle_beta   90.00
_cell.angle_gamma   90.00
#
_symmetry.space_group_name_H-M   'P 1'
#
loop_
_entity.id
_entity.type
_entity.pdbx_description
1 polymer ?
#
loop_
_entity_poly.entity_id
_entity_poly.type
_entity_poly.pdbx_seq_one_letter_code
_entity_poly.pdbx_strand_id
1 'polypeptide(L)' 'VELPLALPVIIAGIRTAAVEVIASATIAYLIGIGGLGYFIFAGLPLSRYDLLLVGAIPVAILAFTAELLLSAVQRSFHYQ' A
#
# COMPACT_ATOMS: atom_id res chain seq x y z
N VAL A 1 23.00 -7.97 -21.24
CA VAL A 1 22.00 -7.67 -22.30
C VAL A 1 20.55 -7.84 -21.85
N GLU A 2 20.23 -8.70 -20.87
CA GLU A 2 18.83 -8.98 -20.47
C GLU A 2 18.23 -8.01 -19.43
N LEU A 3 19.09 -7.35 -18.65
CA LEU A 3 18.70 -6.44 -17.55
C LEU A 3 17.76 -5.29 -17.96
N PRO A 4 17.98 -4.58 -19.09
CA PRO A 4 17.07 -3.53 -19.55
C PRO A 4 15.68 -4.07 -19.92
N LEU A 5 15.62 -5.31 -20.45
CA LEU A 5 14.37 -5.95 -20.84
C LEU A 5 13.55 -6.43 -19.63
N ALA A 6 14.24 -6.84 -18.55
CA ALA A 6 13.61 -7.31 -17.32
C ALA A 6 13.16 -6.17 -16.38
N LEU A 7 13.73 -4.97 -16.53
CA LEU A 7 13.50 -3.83 -15.65
C LEU A 7 12.01 -3.47 -15.45
N PRO A 8 11.16 -3.41 -16.51
CA PRO A 8 9.74 -3.08 -16.35
C PRO A 8 8.99 -4.13 -15.51
N VAL A 9 9.36 -5.41 -15.64
CA VAL A 9 8.77 -6.51 -14.88
C VAL A 9 9.19 -6.44 -13.40
N ILE A 10 10.45 -6.13 -13.13
CA ILE A 10 10.96 -5.96 -11.76
C ILE A 10 10.22 -4.81 -11.07
N ILE A 11 10.06 -3.66 -11.74
CA ILE A 11 9.37 -2.49 -11.17
C ILE A 11 7.88 -2.80 -10.92
N ALA A 12 7.23 -3.53 -11.83
CA ALA A 12 5.87 -4.01 -11.61
C ALA A 12 5.78 -4.92 -10.36
N GLY A 13 6.77 -5.79 -10.15
CA GLY A 13 6.86 -6.62 -8.94
C GLY A 13 7.01 -5.79 -7.66
N ILE A 14 7.87 -4.76 -7.68
CA ILE A 14 8.09 -3.86 -6.54
C ILE A 14 6.80 -3.12 -6.16
N ARG A 15 6.03 -2.67 -7.16
CA ARG A 15 4.73 -2.00 -6.95
C ARG A 15 3.74 -2.90 -6.22
N THR A 16 3.56 -4.12 -6.72
CA THR A 16 2.68 -5.11 -6.06
C THR A 16 3.15 -5.39 -4.64
N ALA A 17 4.46 -5.60 -4.43
CA ALA A 17 5.03 -5.85 -3.11
C ALA A 17 4.81 -4.68 -2.14
N ALA A 18 4.93 -3.44 -2.61
CA ALA A 18 4.70 -2.25 -1.79
C ALA A 18 3.25 -2.16 -1.29
N VAL A 19 2.27 -2.42 -2.17
CA VAL A 19 0.85 -2.42 -1.80
C VAL A 19 0.53 -3.57 -0.83
N GLU A 20 1.07 -4.77 -1.08
CA GLU A 20 0.99 -5.93 -0.19
C GLU A 20 1.54 -5.64 1.22
N VAL A 21 2.67 -4.94 1.32
CA VAL A 21 3.27 -4.55 2.61
C VAL A 21 2.36 -3.58 3.35
N ILE A 22 1.74 -2.61 2.67
CA ILE A 22 0.80 -1.67 3.30
C ILE A 22 -0.46 -2.40 3.79
N ALA A 23 -0.98 -3.33 2.99
CA ALA A 23 -2.10 -4.19 3.37
C ALA A 23 -1.75 -5.04 4.60
N SER A 24 -0.58 -5.68 4.58
CA SER A 24 -0.05 -6.48 5.70
C SER A 24 0.14 -5.64 6.97
N ALA A 25 0.69 -4.43 6.85
CA ALA A 25 0.85 -3.50 7.97
C ALA A 25 -0.50 -3.03 8.55
N THR A 26 -1.56 -3.03 7.75
CA THR A 26 -2.92 -2.71 8.22
C THR A 26 -3.45 -3.82 9.12
N ILE A 27 -3.32 -5.09 8.70
CA ILE A 27 -3.79 -6.24 9.48
C ILE A 27 -2.87 -6.59 10.66
N ALA A 28 -1.60 -6.15 10.66
CA ALA A 28 -0.64 -6.36 11.74
C ALA A 28 -1.11 -5.82 13.10
N TYR A 29 -2.06 -4.88 13.11
CA TYR A 29 -2.71 -4.42 14.34
C TYR A 29 -3.38 -5.57 15.12
N LEU A 30 -3.94 -6.57 14.42
CA LEU A 30 -4.64 -7.70 15.03
C LEU A 30 -3.74 -8.58 15.91
N ILE A 31 -2.43 -8.56 15.69
CA ILE A 31 -1.44 -9.31 16.48
C ILE A 31 -0.73 -8.45 17.52
N GLY A 32 -1.26 -7.26 17.83
CA GLY A 32 -0.77 -6.40 18.92
C GLY A 32 0.46 -5.55 18.58
N ILE A 33 0.89 -5.52 17.31
CA ILE A 33 2.05 -4.75 16.86
C ILE A 33 1.74 -3.24 16.75
N GLY A 34 0.48 -2.83 16.92
CA GLY A 34 0.04 -1.46 16.63
C GLY A 34 0.00 -1.21 15.12
N GLY A 35 -0.06 0.06 14.71
CA GLY A 35 0.12 0.45 13.31
C GLY A 35 -1.13 0.96 12.59
N LEU A 36 -1.11 0.85 11.26
CA LEU A 36 -2.03 1.53 10.33
C LEU A 36 -3.50 1.11 10.47
N GLY A 37 -3.76 -0.10 10.97
CA GLY A 37 -5.11 -0.63 11.13
C GLY A 37 -5.87 -0.20 12.39
N TYR A 38 -5.26 0.57 13.29
CA TYR A 38 -5.84 0.86 14.61
C TYR A 38 -7.31 1.33 14.55
N PHE A 39 -7.58 2.41 13.81
CA PHE A 39 -8.93 2.99 13.72
C PHE A 39 -9.92 2.09 12.96
N ILE A 40 -9.44 1.33 11.97
CA ILE A 40 -10.25 0.39 11.20
C ILE A 40 -10.79 -0.69 12.13
N PHE A 41 -9.90 -1.35 12.88
CA PHE A 41 -10.27 -2.46 13.76
C PHE A 41 -10.88 -2.01 15.08
N ALA A 42 -10.65 -0.78 15.53
CA ALA A 42 -11.36 -0.20 16.67
C ALA A 42 -12.82 0.15 16.34
N GLY A 43 -13.12 0.57 15.10
CA GLY A 43 -14.47 0.91 14.65
C GLY A 43 -15.35 -0.32 14.39
N LEU A 44 -14.76 -1.44 13.98
CA LEU A 44 -15.47 -2.66 13.60
C LEU A 44 -16.37 -3.25 14.71
N PRO A 45 -15.88 -3.53 15.94
CA PRO A 45 -16.72 -4.05 17.03
C PRO A 45 -17.86 -3.10 17.44
N LEU A 46 -17.65 -1.81 17.23
CA LEU A 46 -18.60 -0.76 17.59
C LEU A 46 -19.63 -0.48 16.48
N SER A 47 -19.50 -1.13 15.30
CA SER A 47 -20.27 -0.80 14.10
C SER A 47 -20.23 0.70 13.75
N ARG A 48 -19.14 1.38 14.09
CA ARG A 48 -18.95 2.81 13.85
C ARG A 48 -18.19 3.00 12.54
N TYR A 49 -18.94 3.16 11.45
CA TYR A 49 -18.38 3.40 10.12
C TYR A 49 -17.54 4.68 10.07
N ASP A 50 -17.85 5.69 10.87
CA ASP A 50 -17.06 6.92 10.96
C ASP A 50 -15.60 6.62 11.35
N LEU A 51 -15.40 5.76 12.36
CA LEU A 51 -14.07 5.36 12.83
C LEU A 51 -13.36 4.46 11.81
N LEU A 52 -14.12 3.56 11.18
CA LEU A 52 -13.60 2.70 10.12
C LEU A 52 -13.07 3.54 8.96
N LEU A 53 -13.82 4.54 8.50
CA LEU A 53 -13.43 5.43 7.41
C LEU A 53 -12.25 6.33 7.80
N VAL A 54 -12.20 6.83 9.04
CA VAL A 54 -11.04 7.58 9.55
C VAL A 54 -9.75 6.76 9.47
N GLY A 55 -9.81 5.45 9.64
CA GLY A 55 -8.66 4.57 9.44
C GLY A 55 -8.42 4.17 7.98
N ALA A 56 -9.49 3.77 7.28
CA ALA A 56 -9.40 3.21 5.94
C ALA A 56 -9.00 4.25 4.88
N ILE A 57 -9.50 5.48 4.97
CA ILE A 57 -9.21 6.54 4.00
C ILE A 57 -7.71 6.89 3.97
N PRO A 58 -7.05 7.20 5.11
CA PRO A 58 -5.61 7.46 5.12
C PRO A 58 -4.77 6.28 4.61
N VAL A 59 -5.15 5.04 4.95
CA VAL A 59 -4.46 3.83 4.46
C VAL A 59 -4.60 3.69 2.95
N ALA A 60 -5.81 3.90 2.42
CA ALA A 60 -6.04 3.88 0.98
C ALA A 60 -5.23 4.98 0.28
N ILE A 61 -5.23 6.21 0.80
CA ILE A 61 -4.43 7.31 0.27
C ILE A 61 -2.94 6.96 0.26
N LEU A 62 -2.43 6.36 1.34
CA LEU A 62 -1.03 5.92 1.42
C LEU A 62 -0.71 4.87 0.35
N ALA A 63 -1.56 3.86 0.19
CA ALA A 63 -1.40 2.80 -0.81
C ALA A 63 -1.41 3.37 -2.24
N PHE A 64 -2.38 4.23 -2.56
CA PHE A 64 -2.44 4.91 -3.86
C PHE A 64 -1.24 5.82 -4.10
N THR A 65 -0.79 6.55 -3.07
CA THR A 65 0.37 7.44 -3.20
C THR A 65 1.64 6.65 -3.48
N ALA A 66 1.86 5.54 -2.77
CA ALA A 66 3.00 4.65 -3.02
C ALA A 66 2.97 4.09 -4.45
N GLU A 67 1.79 3.65 -4.90
CA GLU A 67 1.60 3.12 -6.26
C GLU A 67 1.85 4.17 -7.35
N LEU A 68 1.37 5.40 -7.14
CA LEU A 68 1.58 6.52 -8.07
C LEU A 68 3.05 6.93 -8.14
N LEU A 69 3.75 7.00 -7.01
CA LEU A 69 5.17 7.32 -6.97
C LEU A 69 5.99 6.28 -7.72
N LEU A 70 5.74 4.99 -7.47
CA LEU A 70 6.45 3.91 -8.15
C LEU A 70 6.08 3.83 -9.64
N SER A 71 4.83 4.11 -10.01
CA SER A 71 4.43 4.22 -11.42
C SER A 71 5.11 5.38 -12.13
N ALA A 72 5.26 6.53 -11.47
CA ALA A 72 5.97 7.69 -12.02
C ALA A 72 7.45 7.35 -12.26
N VAL A 73 8.08 6.66 -11.30
CA VAL A 73 9.46 6.15 -11.45
C VAL A 73 9.54 5.19 -12.64
N GLN A 74 8.62 4.23 -12.77
CA GLN A 74 8.58 3.30 -13.91
C GLN A 74 8.50 4.04 -15.26
N ARG A 75 7.67 5.08 -15.33
CA ARG A 75 7.47 5.86 -16.56
C ARG A 75 8.72 6.63 -16.98
N SER A 76 9.53 7.07 -16.02
CA SER A 76 10.81 7.73 -16.31
C SER A 76 11.82 6.78 -16.97
N PHE A 77 11.76 5.48 -16.67
CA PHE A 77 12.63 4.47 -17.30
C PHE A 77 12.14 4.04 -18.68
N HIS A 78 10.84 4.14 -18.97
CA HIS A 78 10.26 3.77 -20.26
C HIS A 78 10.40 4.86 -21.35
N TYR A 79 10.90 6.05 -20.97
CA TYR A 79 11.16 7.17 -21.88
C TYR A 79 12.62 7.22 -22.39
N GLN A 80 13.44 6.23 -22.04
CA GLN A 80 14.81 6.05 -22.56
C GLN A 80 14.92 4.79 -23.42
#